data_AF-A0A352X496-F1
#
_entry.id   AF-A0A352X496-F1
#
_cell.length_a   1.000
_cell.length_b   1.000
_cell.length_c   1.000
_cell.angle_alpha   90.00
_cell.angle_beta   90.00
_cell.angle_gamma   90.00
#
_symmetry.space_group_name_H-M   'P 1'
#
loop_
_entity.id
_entity.type
_entity.pdbx_description
1 polymer ?
#
loop_
_entity_poly.entity_id
_entity_poly.type
_entity_poly.pdbx_seq_one_letter_code
_entity_poly.pdbx_strand_id
1 'polypeptide(L)'
;MITSLSLKNFKPFKEQSLAFRPLTLLSGLNSSGKSSVLQALMLLRQSYQQKLLEKTGLALNGELVNIGTAKDVFFDGASKADQLSFEIVLENETNGIWSFNYDSEVDVLNRTSPAVNSVVYESNLFGNNFHYLQAERIGSRTFFPMSDFQVRQLGKLGISGEYAAHFLWVNQEKPIFSNRLSHPKVKLLQRGIEDPKTPSKLLIDQVEAWMGEISPGTKIRLEPKPDIDLISIKYFYGDGNPYRATNVGFGISYTLPIIVAVLASTPGTLILIENPEAHLHPKGQSKMGELMD
;
A
#
# COMPACT_ATOMS: atom_id res chain seq x y z
N MET A 1 2.08 1.06 16.85
CA MET A 1 2.15 1.61 15.47
C MET A 1 3.33 2.58 15.35
N ILE A 2 3.84 2.85 14.15
CA ILE A 2 4.81 3.96 13.96
C ILE A 2 4.07 5.29 14.07
N THR A 3 4.61 6.22 14.86
CA THR A 3 4.06 7.56 15.10
C THR A 3 4.95 8.67 14.57
N SER A 4 6.23 8.40 14.31
CA SER A 4 7.16 9.40 13.78
C SER A 4 8.23 8.77 12.89
N LEU A 5 8.70 9.54 11.92
CA LEU A 5 9.88 9.26 11.10
C LEU A 5 10.77 10.50 11.07
N SER A 6 12.04 10.34 11.42
CA SER A 6 13.07 11.35 11.20
C SER A 6 14.10 10.85 10.19
N LEU A 7 14.48 11.73 9.26
CA LEU A 7 15.38 11.47 8.16
C LEU A 7 16.53 12.48 8.23
N LYS A 8 17.76 12.00 8.03
CA LYS A 8 18.96 12.83 7.92
C LYS A 8 19.79 12.41 6.73
N ASN A 9 20.21 13.41 5.95
CA ASN A 9 21.00 13.29 4.72
C ASN A 9 20.41 12.30 3.69
N PHE A 10 19.09 12.36 3.48
CA PHE A 10 18.37 11.45 2.59
C PHE A 10 17.63 12.21 1.48
N LYS A 11 18.05 12.00 0.24
CA LYS A 11 17.48 12.60 -0.98
C LYS A 11 17.31 14.12 -0.84
N PRO A 12 16.13 14.77 -0.90
CA PRO A 12 16.09 16.23 -0.77
C PRO A 12 16.27 16.70 0.68
N PHE A 13 16.31 15.80 1.67
CA PHE A 13 16.29 16.14 3.08
C PHE A 13 17.70 16.15 3.68
N LYS A 14 18.17 17.33 4.09
CA LYS A 14 19.29 17.43 5.03
C LYS A 14 18.88 16.87 6.39
N GLU A 15 17.79 17.39 6.95
CA GLU A 15 17.10 16.87 8.13
C GLU A 15 15.60 17.09 7.95
N GLN A 16 14.78 16.09 8.26
CA GLN A 16 13.33 16.18 8.19
C GLN A 16 12.69 15.24 9.20
N SER A 17 11.77 15.74 10.02
CA SER A 17 10.94 14.92 10.92
C SER A 17 9.47 15.04 10.54
N LEU A 18 8.74 13.93 10.59
CA LEU A 18 7.31 13.86 10.32
C LEU A 18 6.62 13.05 11.40
N ALA A 19 5.56 13.62 11.99
CA ALA A 19 4.65 12.88 12.85
C ALA A 19 3.51 12.28 12.02
N PHE A 20 3.23 11.01 12.23
CA PHE A 20 2.13 10.29 11.60
C PHE A 20 0.87 10.31 12.47
N ARG A 21 -0.26 10.52 11.81
CA ARG A 21 -1.61 10.30 12.33
C ARG A 21 -2.25 9.12 11.58
N PRO A 22 -3.36 8.54 12.08
CA PRO A 22 -4.02 7.40 11.42
C PRO A 22 -4.25 7.59 9.92
N LEU A 23 -4.60 8.81 9.50
CA LEU A 23 -4.52 9.28 8.12
C LEU A 23 -3.50 10.41 8.03
N THR A 24 -2.46 10.22 7.20
CA THR A 24 -1.44 11.24 6.92
C THR A 24 -1.35 11.46 5.42
N LEU A 25 -1.71 12.65 4.96
CA LEU A 25 -1.61 13.03 3.55
C LEU A 25 -0.35 13.85 3.30
N LEU A 26 0.51 13.37 2.40
CA LEU A 26 1.65 14.14 1.90
C LEU A 26 1.25 14.81 0.58
N SER A 27 1.17 16.14 0.56
CA SER A 27 0.84 16.94 -0.62
C SER A 27 1.92 17.99 -0.91
N GLY A 28 2.01 18.44 -2.16
CA GLY A 28 3.03 19.40 -2.60
C GLY A 28 3.54 19.12 -4.02
N LEU A 29 4.43 19.98 -4.52
CA LEU A 29 5.00 19.88 -5.87
C LEU A 29 5.76 18.58 -6.11
N ASN A 30 5.88 18.15 -7.36
CA ASN A 30 6.74 17.02 -7.72
C ASN A 30 8.17 17.26 -7.25
N SER A 31 8.84 16.17 -6.86
CA SER A 31 10.21 16.21 -6.32
C SER A 31 10.38 16.95 -4.97
N SER A 32 9.30 17.26 -4.25
CA SER A 32 9.36 17.84 -2.89
C SER A 32 9.70 16.84 -1.77
N GLY A 33 10.00 15.58 -2.11
CA GLY A 33 10.35 14.54 -1.13
C GLY A 33 9.20 13.65 -0.61
N LYS A 34 7.98 13.77 -1.16
CA LYS A 34 6.82 12.94 -0.76
C LYS A 34 7.09 11.43 -0.92
N SER A 35 7.50 11.01 -2.12
CA SER A 35 7.87 9.62 -2.37
C SER A 35 9.12 9.22 -1.57
N SER A 36 10.02 10.16 -1.27
CA SER A 36 11.18 9.90 -0.43
C SER A 36 10.78 9.44 0.98
N VAL A 37 9.77 10.07 1.59
CA VAL A 37 9.25 9.63 2.91
C VAL A 37 8.80 8.16 2.87
N LEU A 38 8.05 7.75 1.84
CA LEU A 38 7.60 6.36 1.69
C LEU A 38 8.77 5.43 1.38
N GLN A 39 9.69 5.85 0.53
CA GLN A 39 10.89 5.10 0.18
C GLN A 39 11.77 4.82 1.41
N ALA A 40 11.91 5.75 2.35
CA ALA A 40 12.69 5.51 3.57
C ALA A 40 12.11 4.34 4.40
N LEU A 41 10.79 4.28 4.55
CA LEU A 41 10.10 3.16 5.20
C LEU A 41 10.30 1.85 4.41
N MET A 42 10.25 1.91 3.07
CA MET A 42 10.47 0.74 2.19
C MET A 42 11.88 0.22 2.21
N LEU A 43 12.88 1.10 2.30
CA LEU A 43 14.27 0.71 2.49
C LEU A 43 14.46 -0.05 3.80
N LEU A 44 13.92 0.46 4.92
CA LEU A 44 13.96 -0.25 6.21
C LEU A 44 13.29 -1.62 6.09
N ARG A 45 12.04 -1.67 5.60
CA ARG A 45 11.29 -2.92 5.49
C ARG A 45 12.00 -3.94 4.60
N GLN A 46 12.42 -3.58 3.39
CA GLN A 46 13.04 -4.54 2.47
C GLN A 46 14.39 -5.04 3.00
N SER A 47 15.18 -4.15 3.61
CA SER A 47 16.47 -4.53 4.21
C SER A 47 16.28 -5.49 5.37
N TYR A 48 15.19 -5.34 6.14
CA TYR A 48 14.81 -6.30 7.18
C TYR A 48 14.37 -7.64 6.59
N GLN A 49 13.51 -7.64 5.56
CA GLN A 49 13.07 -8.86 4.87
C GLN A 49 14.24 -9.64 4.25
N GLN A 50 15.27 -8.94 3.77
CA GLN A 50 16.52 -9.52 3.27
C GLN A 50 17.50 -9.94 4.37
N LYS A 51 17.13 -9.78 5.66
CA LYS A 51 17.96 -10.08 6.85
C LYS A 51 19.26 -9.27 6.94
N LEU A 52 19.29 -8.09 6.31
CA LEU A 52 20.44 -7.19 6.29
C LEU A 52 20.34 -6.10 7.37
N LEU A 53 19.15 -5.53 7.61
CA LEU A 53 19.00 -4.34 8.46
C LEU A 53 19.52 -4.52 9.89
N GLU A 54 19.35 -5.72 10.44
CA GLU A 54 19.68 -6.04 11.83
C GLU A 54 21.18 -6.16 12.10
N LYS A 55 21.99 -6.50 11.09
CA LYS A 55 23.41 -6.84 11.28
C LYS A 55 24.36 -6.20 10.27
N THR A 56 23.90 -5.99 9.05
CA THR A 56 24.74 -5.61 7.91
C THR A 56 24.50 -4.16 7.51
N GLY A 57 23.29 -3.82 7.09
CA GLY A 57 23.12 -2.57 6.36
C GLY A 57 21.75 -2.35 5.73
N LEU A 58 21.68 -1.27 4.95
CA LEU A 58 20.50 -0.85 4.21
C LEU A 58 20.66 -1.25 2.73
N ALA A 59 19.84 -2.17 2.25
CA ALA A 59 19.72 -2.49 0.83
C ALA A 59 18.96 -1.38 0.11
N LEU A 60 19.61 -0.75 -0.86
CA LEU A 60 19.06 0.35 -1.67
C LEU A 60 18.21 -0.15 -2.84
N ASN A 61 18.37 -1.43 -3.21
CA ASN A 61 17.65 -2.09 -4.29
C ASN A 61 17.01 -3.39 -3.81
N GLY A 62 15.80 -3.66 -4.29
CA GLY A 62 14.98 -4.77 -3.82
C GLY A 62 13.60 -4.79 -4.46
N GLU A 63 12.73 -5.64 -3.91
CA GLU A 63 11.35 -5.80 -4.42
C GLU A 63 10.51 -4.54 -4.21
N LEU A 64 10.66 -3.84 -3.08
CA LEU A 64 9.81 -2.69 -2.74
C LEU A 64 10.28 -1.42 -3.42
N VAL A 65 11.60 -1.16 -3.42
CA VAL A 65 12.19 0.05 -4.02
C VAL A 65 13.56 -0.25 -4.64
N ASN A 66 13.85 0.41 -5.75
CA ASN A 66 15.14 0.40 -6.43
C ASN A 66 15.63 1.84 -6.59
N ILE A 67 16.55 2.26 -5.73
CA ILE A 67 17.01 3.66 -5.67
C ILE A 67 18.37 3.84 -6.33
N GLY A 68 19.11 2.77 -6.58
CA GLY A 68 20.46 2.80 -7.14
C GLY A 68 21.52 2.68 -6.07
N THR A 69 22.40 3.68 -5.98
CA THR A 69 23.60 3.67 -5.13
C THR A 69 23.53 4.71 -4.02
N ALA A 70 24.52 4.75 -3.13
CA ALA A 70 24.59 5.79 -2.10
C ALA A 70 24.58 7.22 -2.69
N LYS A 71 25.13 7.39 -3.90
CA LYS A 71 25.13 8.69 -4.59
C LYS A 71 23.71 9.20 -4.90
N ASP A 72 22.78 8.29 -5.18
CA ASP A 72 21.39 8.60 -5.50
C ASP A 72 20.52 8.83 -4.24
N VAL A 73 21.02 8.34 -3.10
CA VAL A 73 20.31 8.31 -1.81
C VAL A 73 20.70 9.45 -0.90
N PHE A 74 21.97 9.86 -0.90
CA PHE A 74 22.44 10.91 -0.01
C PHE A 74 21.95 12.28 -0.45
N PHE A 75 21.77 13.17 0.54
CA PHE A 75 21.50 14.57 0.27
C PHE A 75 22.64 15.19 -0.53
N ASP A 76 22.33 15.96 -1.57
CA ASP A 76 23.32 16.52 -2.51
C ASP A 76 24.37 17.41 -1.81
N GLY A 77 23.97 18.06 -0.70
CA GLY A 77 24.87 18.85 0.13
C GLY A 77 25.61 18.07 1.22
N ALA A 78 25.53 16.74 1.25
CA ALA A 78 26.23 15.90 2.22
C ALA A 78 27.69 15.68 1.79
N SER A 79 28.59 15.73 2.76
CA SER A 79 30.00 15.38 2.61
C SER A 79 30.21 13.87 2.77
N LYS A 80 31.39 13.36 2.36
CA LYS A 80 31.77 11.95 2.60
C LYS A 80 31.88 11.58 4.08
N ALA A 81 32.00 12.57 4.97
CA ALA A 81 32.04 12.38 6.41
C ALA A 81 30.64 12.31 7.03
N ASP A 82 29.61 12.72 6.29
CA ASP A 82 28.23 12.68 6.77
C ASP A 82 27.67 11.25 6.73
N GLN A 83 26.74 10.99 7.63
CA GLN A 83 25.99 9.74 7.69
C GLN A 83 24.56 9.96 7.23
N LEU A 84 24.02 8.96 6.54
CA LEU A 84 22.58 8.79 6.36
C LEU A 84 22.01 8.26 7.66
N SER A 85 20.88 8.79 8.13
CA SER A 85 20.21 8.21 9.30
C SER A 85 18.70 8.23 9.19
N PHE A 86 18.08 7.12 9.59
CA PHE A 86 16.64 6.97 9.74
C PHE A 86 16.32 6.68 11.20
N GLU A 87 15.33 7.38 11.74
CA GLU A 87 14.75 7.08 13.04
C GLU A 87 13.26 6.88 12.89
N ILE A 88 12.73 5.81 13.49
CA ILE A 88 11.29 5.64 13.68
C ILE A 88 10.97 5.62 15.17
N VAL A 89 9.84 6.21 15.55
CA VAL A 89 9.29 6.15 16.90
C VAL A 89 7.95 5.42 16.88
N LEU A 90 7.74 4.56 17.85
CA LEU A 90 6.50 3.80 18.03
C LEU A 90 5.57 4.48 19.05
N GLU A 91 4.30 4.08 19.08
CA GLU A 91 3.31 4.56 20.06
C GLU A 91 3.71 4.32 21.52
N ASN A 92 4.47 3.27 21.80
CA ASN A 92 4.99 2.97 23.16
C ASN A 92 6.30 3.73 23.46
N GLU A 93 6.59 4.80 22.71
CA GLU A 93 7.79 5.65 22.83
C GLU A 93 9.12 4.93 22.54
N THR A 94 9.09 3.65 22.17
CA THR A 94 10.29 2.94 21.72
C THR A 94 10.72 3.48 20.36
N ASN A 95 12.01 3.74 20.18
CA ASN A 95 12.58 4.18 18.91
C ASN A 95 13.59 3.18 18.33
N GLY A 96 13.77 3.25 17.02
CA GLY A 96 14.84 2.57 16.30
C GLY A 96 15.59 3.57 15.45
N ILE A 97 16.91 3.64 15.63
CA ILE A 97 17.81 4.54 14.91
C ILE A 97 18.80 3.71 14.10
N TRP A 98 18.79 3.91 12.79
CA TRP A 98 19.74 3.31 11.88
C TRP A 98 20.59 4.39 11.22
N SER A 99 21.91 4.28 11.39
CA SER A 99 22.88 5.17 10.76
C SER A 99 23.77 4.38 9.81
N PHE A 100 24.12 4.99 8.67
CA PHE A 100 24.88 4.34 7.61
C PHE A 100 25.96 5.28 7.06
N ASN A 101 27.13 4.71 6.78
CA ASN A 101 28.23 5.47 6.16
C ASN A 101 27.98 5.73 4.68
N TYR A 102 28.54 6.84 4.19
CA TYR A 102 28.59 7.12 2.77
C TYR A 102 29.63 6.24 2.07
N ASP A 103 29.19 5.50 1.06
CA ASP A 103 30.06 4.79 0.11
C ASP A 103 29.42 4.86 -1.28
N SER A 104 29.98 5.70 -2.17
CA SER A 104 29.32 6.12 -3.40
C SER A 104 29.00 5.00 -4.39
N GLU A 105 29.72 3.88 -4.34
CA GLU A 105 29.63 2.82 -5.34
C GLU A 105 28.76 1.64 -4.92
N VAL A 106 28.37 1.57 -3.64
CA VAL A 106 27.62 0.43 -3.12
C VAL A 106 26.12 0.67 -3.17
N ASP A 107 25.39 -0.43 -3.33
CA ASP A 107 23.95 -0.53 -3.24
C ASP A 107 23.47 -1.13 -1.90
N VAL A 108 24.40 -1.49 -1.01
CA VAL A 108 24.14 -1.87 0.38
C VAL A 108 24.99 -1.00 1.30
N LEU A 109 24.33 -0.10 2.05
CA LEU A 109 25.03 0.81 2.96
C LEU A 109 25.34 0.12 4.28
N ASN A 110 26.61 0.13 4.69
CA ASN A 110 27.04 -0.47 5.95
C ASN A 110 26.46 0.28 7.16
N ARG A 111 25.83 -0.45 8.07
CA ARG A 111 25.28 0.12 9.31
C ARG A 111 26.39 0.45 10.30
N THR A 112 26.32 1.66 10.86
CA THR A 112 27.23 2.14 11.91
C THR A 112 26.56 2.35 13.25
N SER A 113 25.22 2.40 13.30
CA SER A 113 24.50 2.49 14.56
C SER A 113 24.58 1.19 15.37
N PRO A 114 24.43 1.28 16.71
CA PRO A 114 24.25 0.12 17.57
C PRO A 114 23.03 -0.73 17.19
N ALA A 115 22.92 -1.91 17.81
CA ALA A 115 21.74 -2.74 17.67
C ALA A 115 20.49 -1.98 18.15
N VAL A 116 19.42 -2.05 17.35
CA VAL A 116 18.11 -1.48 17.67
C VAL A 116 17.33 -2.46 18.54
N ASN A 117 16.52 -1.95 19.47
CA ASN A 117 15.64 -2.74 20.31
C ASN A 117 14.74 -3.66 19.46
N SER A 118 14.69 -4.95 19.77
CA SER A 118 13.95 -5.95 19.00
C SER A 118 12.46 -5.65 18.87
N VAL A 119 11.87 -4.96 19.86
CA VAL A 119 10.46 -4.51 19.85
C VAL A 119 10.15 -3.64 18.62
N VAL A 120 11.14 -2.91 18.09
CA VAL A 120 10.96 -2.09 16.89
C VAL A 120 10.63 -2.95 15.66
N TYR A 121 11.25 -4.14 15.55
CA TYR A 121 11.03 -5.09 14.46
C TYR A 121 9.71 -5.87 14.58
N GLU A 122 9.01 -5.78 15.70
CA GLU A 122 7.66 -6.32 15.88
C GLU A 122 6.58 -5.34 15.38
N SER A 123 6.97 -4.12 14.98
CA SER A 123 6.03 -3.11 14.46
C SER A 123 5.42 -3.51 13.12
N ASN A 124 4.31 -2.83 12.79
CA ASN A 124 3.58 -3.06 11.54
C ASN A 124 4.40 -2.77 10.26
N LEU A 125 5.49 -1.99 10.34
CA LEU A 125 6.40 -1.79 9.21
C LEU A 125 7.19 -3.05 8.84
N PHE A 126 7.45 -3.95 9.79
CA PHE A 126 8.27 -5.15 9.58
C PHE A 126 7.44 -6.44 9.57
N GLY A 127 6.22 -6.41 10.13
CA GLY A 127 5.29 -7.54 10.15
C GLY A 127 4.48 -7.76 8.85
N ASN A 128 3.47 -8.63 8.95
CA ASN A 128 2.58 -8.98 7.83
C ASN A 128 1.39 -8.01 7.64
N ASN A 129 1.04 -7.23 8.66
CA ASN A 129 -0.04 -6.23 8.61
C ASN A 129 0.47 -4.95 7.92
N PHE A 130 0.77 -5.08 6.63
CA PHE A 130 1.42 -4.06 5.83
C PHE A 130 0.99 -4.15 4.35
N HIS A 131 0.62 -3.03 3.75
CA HIS A 131 0.42 -2.90 2.31
C HIS A 131 1.18 -1.68 1.77
N TYR A 132 1.84 -1.86 0.64
CA TYR A 132 2.40 -0.77 -0.15
C TYR A 132 1.82 -0.86 -1.56
N LEU A 133 1.28 0.25 -2.06
CA LEU A 133 0.78 0.40 -3.41
C LEU A 133 1.56 1.54 -4.08
N GLN A 134 2.43 1.19 -5.01
CA GLN A 134 3.29 2.15 -5.72
C GLN A 134 2.47 3.04 -6.68
N ALA A 135 3.10 4.07 -7.26
CA ALA A 135 2.43 4.98 -8.18
C ALA A 135 2.02 4.28 -9.48
N GLU A 136 2.92 3.46 -10.06
CA GLU A 136 2.66 2.66 -11.25
C GLU A 136 1.95 1.33 -10.87
N ARG A 137 0.64 1.42 -10.64
CA ARG A 137 -0.20 0.23 -10.41
C ARG A 137 -0.55 -0.49 -11.70
N ILE A 138 -0.97 -1.74 -11.57
CA ILE A 138 -1.44 -2.54 -12.71
C ILE A 138 -2.67 -1.87 -13.32
N GLY A 139 -2.55 -1.49 -14.60
CA GLY A 139 -3.66 -0.94 -15.36
C GLY A 139 -4.65 -2.01 -15.84
N SER A 140 -5.60 -1.59 -16.67
CA SER A 140 -6.56 -2.49 -17.31
C SER A 140 -5.89 -3.52 -18.22
N ARG A 141 -6.13 -4.81 -17.97
CA ARG A 141 -5.63 -5.95 -18.75
C ARG A 141 -6.72 -7.01 -18.91
N THR A 142 -6.56 -7.92 -19.87
CA THR A 142 -7.54 -9.02 -20.07
C THR A 142 -7.54 -9.99 -18.88
N PHE A 143 -6.38 -10.19 -18.26
CA PHE A 143 -6.17 -11.07 -17.12
C PHE A 143 -5.19 -10.44 -16.14
N PHE A 144 -5.31 -10.84 -14.88
CA PHE A 144 -4.43 -10.50 -13.77
C PHE A 144 -3.84 -11.80 -13.20
N PRO A 145 -2.60 -11.78 -12.68
CA PRO A 145 -1.98 -12.97 -12.11
C PRO A 145 -2.68 -13.41 -10.82
N MET A 146 -2.67 -14.71 -10.58
CA MET A 146 -2.98 -15.33 -9.30
C MET A 146 -1.69 -15.78 -8.62
N SER A 147 -1.67 -15.74 -7.30
CA SER A 147 -0.58 -16.28 -6.48
C SER A 147 -1.14 -16.65 -5.11
N ASP A 148 -1.21 -17.95 -4.82
CA ASP A 148 -1.66 -18.43 -3.51
C ASP A 148 -0.66 -18.08 -2.40
N PHE A 149 0.64 -18.07 -2.71
CA PHE A 149 1.65 -17.63 -1.75
C PHE A 149 1.45 -16.16 -1.37
N GLN A 150 1.29 -15.26 -2.33
CA GLN A 150 1.07 -13.85 -2.01
C GLN A 150 -0.28 -13.62 -1.32
N VAL A 151 -1.35 -14.24 -1.83
CA VAL A 151 -2.72 -13.95 -1.36
C VAL A 151 -3.11 -14.71 -0.10
N ARG A 152 -2.93 -16.03 -0.07
CA ARG A 152 -3.42 -16.89 1.03
C ARG A 152 -2.43 -16.99 2.17
N GLN A 153 -1.14 -17.12 1.86
CA GLN A 153 -0.10 -17.25 2.87
C GLN A 153 0.27 -15.88 3.48
N LEU A 154 0.51 -14.87 2.63
CA LEU A 154 1.02 -13.58 3.07
C LEU A 154 -0.06 -12.49 3.20
N GLY A 155 -1.25 -12.69 2.65
CA GLY A 155 -2.33 -11.70 2.67
C GLY A 155 -1.99 -10.43 1.88
N LYS A 156 -1.21 -10.52 0.80
CA LYS A 156 -0.71 -9.38 0.02
C LYS A 156 -1.45 -9.19 -1.29
N LEU A 157 -1.47 -7.93 -1.73
CA LEU A 157 -2.04 -7.49 -3.00
C LEU A 157 -0.98 -7.33 -4.10
N GLY A 158 0.31 -7.41 -3.74
CA GLY A 158 1.42 -7.01 -4.59
C GLY A 158 1.62 -5.49 -4.62
N ILE A 159 2.82 -5.02 -4.94
CA ILE A 159 3.16 -3.59 -4.90
C ILE A 159 2.44 -2.79 -5.99
N SER A 160 2.12 -3.44 -7.11
CA SER A 160 1.33 -2.85 -8.19
C SER A 160 -0.17 -3.11 -8.02
N GLY A 161 -0.57 -3.82 -6.96
CA GLY A 161 -1.95 -4.31 -6.81
C GLY A 161 -2.29 -5.48 -7.75
N GLU A 162 -1.28 -6.15 -8.31
CA GLU A 162 -1.42 -7.19 -9.33
C GLU A 162 -2.24 -8.41 -8.87
N TYR A 163 -2.29 -8.67 -7.56
CA TYR A 163 -3.06 -9.77 -6.97
C TYR A 163 -4.40 -9.31 -6.38
N ALA A 164 -4.80 -8.04 -6.55
CA ALA A 164 -6.02 -7.53 -5.90
C ALA A 164 -7.29 -8.28 -6.31
N ALA A 165 -7.40 -8.67 -7.58
CA ALA A 165 -8.51 -9.48 -8.07
C ALA A 165 -8.54 -10.88 -7.43
N HIS A 166 -7.37 -11.54 -7.35
CA HIS A 166 -7.24 -12.84 -6.71
C HIS A 166 -7.56 -12.74 -5.21
N PHE A 167 -7.01 -11.74 -4.53
CA PHE A 167 -7.26 -11.47 -3.12
C PHE A 167 -8.75 -11.25 -2.84
N LEU A 168 -9.42 -10.41 -3.63
CA LEU A 168 -10.84 -10.17 -3.50
C LEU A 168 -11.64 -11.46 -3.73
N TRP A 169 -11.31 -12.25 -4.75
CA TRP A 169 -11.99 -13.53 -5.00
C TRP A 169 -11.84 -14.51 -3.84
N VAL A 170 -10.67 -14.60 -3.21
CA VAL A 170 -10.42 -15.46 -2.04
C VAL A 170 -11.16 -14.98 -0.80
N ASN A 171 -11.29 -13.67 -0.61
CA ASN A 171 -11.78 -13.05 0.62
C ASN A 171 -13.18 -12.42 0.51
N GLN A 172 -13.85 -12.53 -0.64
CA GLN A 172 -15.10 -11.83 -0.97
C GLN A 172 -16.22 -12.04 0.06
N GLU A 173 -16.30 -13.23 0.66
CA GLU A 173 -17.33 -13.59 1.64
C GLU A 173 -16.92 -13.33 3.09
N LYS A 174 -15.70 -12.81 3.32
CA LYS A 174 -15.28 -12.41 4.66
C LYS A 174 -15.88 -11.03 4.97
N PRO A 175 -16.31 -10.79 6.22
CA PRO A 175 -16.75 -9.48 6.62
C PRO A 175 -15.56 -8.50 6.69
N ILE A 176 -15.80 -7.22 6.38
CA ILE A 176 -14.85 -6.15 6.70
C ILE A 176 -14.69 -6.02 8.22
N PHE A 177 -13.50 -5.63 8.67
CA PHE A 177 -13.19 -5.58 10.10
C PHE A 177 -13.75 -4.33 10.80
N SER A 178 -13.83 -3.21 10.10
CA SER A 178 -14.25 -1.92 10.68
C SER A 178 -15.63 -1.51 10.20
N ASN A 179 -16.57 -1.37 11.13
CA ASN A 179 -17.90 -0.85 10.81
C ASN A 179 -17.86 0.61 10.31
N ARG A 180 -16.80 1.38 10.63
CA ARG A 180 -16.64 2.76 10.16
C ARG A 180 -16.40 2.84 8.65
N LEU A 181 -15.79 1.80 8.08
CA LEU A 181 -15.55 1.68 6.64
C LEU A 181 -16.77 1.12 5.87
N SER A 182 -17.82 0.71 6.58
CA SER A 182 -19.03 0.18 5.97
C SER A 182 -19.76 1.28 5.21
N HIS A 183 -19.95 1.07 3.91
CA HIS A 183 -20.65 2.01 3.07
C HIS A 183 -22.15 2.08 3.43
N PRO A 184 -22.74 3.30 3.60
CA PRO A 184 -24.09 3.47 4.13
C PRO A 184 -25.20 2.99 3.18
N LYS A 185 -24.92 2.89 1.87
CA LYS A 185 -25.90 2.42 0.88
C LYS A 185 -25.91 0.91 0.65
N VAL A 186 -25.00 0.16 1.28
CA VAL A 186 -24.98 -1.31 1.17
C VAL A 186 -26.11 -1.87 2.02
N LYS A 187 -27.35 -1.74 1.57
CA LYS A 187 -28.48 -2.53 2.08
C LYS A 187 -28.52 -3.82 1.27
N LEU A 188 -28.72 -4.96 1.93
CA LEU A 188 -28.76 -6.30 1.33
C LEU A 188 -29.80 -6.39 0.20
N LEU A 189 -29.46 -5.93 -1.02
CA LEU A 189 -30.37 -5.92 -2.15
C LEU A 189 -30.04 -6.98 -3.21
N GLN A 190 -29.11 -7.91 -2.97
CA GLN A 190 -28.67 -8.82 -4.03
C GLN A 190 -28.50 -10.30 -3.65
N ARG A 191 -28.77 -10.73 -2.40
CA ARG A 191 -28.58 -12.15 -2.00
C ARG A 191 -29.74 -12.84 -1.28
N GLY A 192 -30.97 -12.29 -1.34
CA GLY A 192 -32.17 -13.01 -0.87
C GLY A 192 -32.25 -13.24 0.66
N ILE A 193 -31.68 -12.34 1.48
CA ILE A 193 -31.69 -12.44 2.94
C ILE A 193 -32.79 -11.55 3.54
N GLU A 194 -33.44 -12.06 4.59
CA GLU A 194 -34.79 -11.73 5.10
C GLU A 194 -34.97 -10.37 5.81
N ASP A 195 -33.93 -9.54 6.00
CA ASP A 195 -34.10 -8.21 6.63
C ASP A 195 -33.45 -7.07 5.79
N PRO A 196 -34.26 -6.26 5.07
CA PRO A 196 -33.79 -5.13 4.26
C PRO A 196 -33.17 -3.98 5.06
N LYS A 197 -33.09 -4.07 6.40
CA LYS A 197 -32.51 -3.04 7.27
C LYS A 197 -31.05 -3.27 7.67
N THR A 198 -30.51 -4.49 7.53
CA THR A 198 -29.12 -4.76 7.95
C THR A 198 -28.15 -4.58 6.79
N PRO A 199 -27.13 -3.71 6.90
CA PRO A 199 -26.16 -3.54 5.83
C PRO A 199 -25.21 -4.73 5.71
N SER A 200 -24.92 -5.18 4.48
CA SER A 200 -23.98 -6.28 4.25
C SER A 200 -22.57 -5.86 4.67
N LYS A 201 -21.84 -6.75 5.34
CA LYS A 201 -20.43 -6.51 5.69
C LYS A 201 -19.46 -7.27 4.81
N LEU A 202 -19.95 -8.06 3.85
CA LEU A 202 -19.08 -8.86 2.98
C LEU A 202 -18.15 -7.95 2.19
N LEU A 203 -16.88 -8.34 2.07
CA LEU A 203 -15.86 -7.54 1.39
C LEU A 203 -16.27 -7.20 -0.04
N ILE A 204 -16.86 -8.14 -0.80
CA ILE A 204 -17.29 -7.87 -2.18
C ILE A 204 -18.36 -6.79 -2.26
N ASP A 205 -19.39 -6.86 -1.40
CA ASP A 205 -20.49 -5.89 -1.41
C ASP A 205 -19.99 -4.48 -1.06
N GLN A 206 -19.04 -4.41 -0.12
CA GLN A 206 -18.40 -3.16 0.30
C GLN A 206 -17.49 -2.59 -0.79
N VAL A 207 -16.69 -3.44 -1.44
CA VAL A 207 -15.85 -3.04 -2.58
C VAL A 207 -16.71 -2.53 -3.72
N GLU A 208 -17.76 -3.24 -4.13
CA GLU A 208 -18.65 -2.81 -5.21
C GLU A 208 -19.31 -1.46 -4.89
N ALA A 209 -19.75 -1.25 -3.65
CA ALA A 209 -20.38 0.01 -3.26
C ALA A 209 -19.42 1.20 -3.31
N TRP A 210 -18.21 1.05 -2.78
CA TRP A 210 -17.18 2.10 -2.85
C TRP A 210 -16.68 2.35 -4.27
N MET A 211 -16.51 1.28 -5.06
CA MET A 211 -16.23 1.39 -6.50
C MET A 211 -17.34 2.14 -7.22
N GLY A 212 -18.60 1.92 -6.84
CA GLY A 212 -19.78 2.62 -7.35
C GLY A 212 -19.80 4.12 -7.03
N GLU A 213 -19.22 4.57 -5.92
CA GLU A 213 -19.09 6.01 -5.62
C GLU A 213 -18.03 6.69 -6.51
N ILE A 214 -16.96 5.96 -6.84
CA ILE A 214 -15.87 6.44 -7.70
C ILE A 214 -16.28 6.39 -9.18
N SER A 215 -16.91 5.30 -9.62
CA SER A 215 -17.42 5.07 -10.97
C SER A 215 -18.87 4.56 -10.88
N PRO A 216 -19.87 5.44 -11.05
CA PRO A 216 -21.29 5.13 -10.86
C PRO A 216 -21.76 3.83 -11.51
N GLY A 217 -22.40 2.98 -10.70
CA GLY A 217 -23.04 1.75 -11.17
C GLY A 217 -22.10 0.56 -11.40
N THR A 218 -20.82 0.68 -11.05
CA THR A 218 -19.84 -0.40 -11.22
C THR A 218 -20.16 -1.60 -10.32
N LYS A 219 -20.42 -2.75 -10.92
CA LYS A 219 -20.35 -4.07 -10.28
C LYS A 219 -19.23 -4.90 -10.89
N ILE A 220 -18.72 -5.87 -10.14
CA ILE A 220 -17.53 -6.64 -10.50
C ILE A 220 -17.85 -8.13 -10.46
N ARG A 221 -17.56 -8.83 -11.57
CA ARG A 221 -17.51 -10.30 -11.58
C ARG A 221 -16.08 -10.77 -11.80
N LEU A 222 -15.64 -11.63 -10.89
CA LEU A 222 -14.33 -12.24 -10.90
C LEU A 222 -14.45 -13.67 -11.45
N GLU A 223 -13.66 -13.98 -12.48
CA GLU A 223 -13.65 -15.27 -13.17
C GLU A 223 -12.24 -15.87 -13.08
N PRO A 224 -11.95 -16.69 -12.06
CA PRO A 224 -10.65 -17.34 -11.92
C PRO A 224 -10.45 -18.43 -12.99
N LYS A 225 -9.20 -18.63 -13.38
CA LYS A 225 -8.73 -19.68 -14.30
C LYS A 225 -7.53 -20.38 -13.66
N PRO A 226 -7.77 -21.29 -12.70
CA PRO A 226 -6.71 -21.91 -11.91
C PRO A 226 -5.67 -22.66 -12.75
N ASP A 227 -6.07 -23.28 -13.87
CA ASP A 227 -5.18 -24.06 -14.74
C ASP A 227 -4.02 -23.26 -15.36
N ILE A 228 -4.11 -21.93 -15.34
CA ILE A 228 -3.10 -21.02 -15.89
C ILE A 228 -2.73 -19.88 -14.92
N ASP A 229 -3.12 -19.98 -13.65
CA ASP A 229 -2.84 -18.99 -12.61
C ASP A 229 -3.28 -17.55 -12.97
N LEU A 230 -4.43 -17.40 -13.63
CA LEU A 230 -4.96 -16.10 -14.05
C LEU A 230 -6.40 -15.87 -13.57
N ILE A 231 -6.77 -14.60 -13.40
CA ILE A 231 -8.14 -14.19 -13.12
C ILE A 231 -8.56 -13.05 -14.05
N SER A 232 -9.78 -13.11 -14.59
CA SER A 232 -10.36 -11.99 -15.35
C SER A 232 -11.40 -11.23 -14.53
N ILE A 233 -11.42 -9.92 -14.74
CA ILE A 233 -12.40 -9.01 -14.15
C ILE A 233 -13.38 -8.58 -15.24
N LYS A 234 -14.67 -8.71 -14.96
CA LYS A 234 -15.77 -8.14 -15.76
C LYS A 234 -16.46 -7.04 -14.96
N TYR A 235 -16.77 -5.94 -15.65
CA TYR A 235 -17.47 -4.81 -15.08
C TYR A 235 -18.88 -4.72 -15.65
N PHE A 236 -19.86 -4.40 -14.80
CA PHE A 236 -21.24 -4.16 -15.21
C PHE A 236 -21.65 -2.76 -14.81
N TYR A 237 -22.50 -2.15 -15.63
CA TYR A 237 -23.13 -0.85 -15.37
C TYR A 237 -24.64 -1.02 -15.55
N GLY A 238 -25.39 -1.04 -14.45
CA GLY A 238 -26.81 -1.40 -14.46
C GLY A 238 -27.02 -2.83 -14.97
N ASP A 239 -28.03 -3.03 -15.82
CA ASP A 239 -28.44 -4.34 -16.35
C ASP A 239 -27.83 -4.67 -17.73
N GLY A 240 -26.81 -3.91 -18.15
CA GLY A 240 -26.16 -4.08 -19.46
C GLY A 240 -25.21 -5.28 -19.54
N ASN A 241 -24.68 -5.51 -20.75
CA ASN A 241 -23.67 -6.55 -20.99
C ASN A 241 -22.38 -6.27 -20.19
N PRO A 242 -21.69 -7.33 -19.71
CA PRO A 242 -20.40 -7.16 -19.05
C PRO A 242 -19.33 -6.61 -19.99
N TYR A 243 -18.58 -5.62 -19.51
CA TYR A 243 -17.41 -5.08 -20.16
C TYR A 243 -16.15 -5.79 -19.65
N ARG A 244 -15.21 -6.06 -20.56
CA ARG A 244 -13.86 -6.50 -20.19
C ARG A 244 -13.12 -5.34 -19.52
N ALA A 245 -12.18 -5.63 -18.63
CA ALA A 245 -11.37 -4.60 -18.00
C ALA A 245 -10.63 -3.68 -19.01
N THR A 246 -10.21 -4.22 -20.16
CA THR A 246 -9.60 -3.45 -21.26
C THR A 246 -10.52 -2.42 -21.90
N ASN A 247 -11.83 -2.53 -21.68
CA ASN A 247 -12.85 -1.68 -22.29
C ASN A 247 -13.46 -0.70 -21.28
N VAL A 248 -12.90 -0.60 -20.07
CA VAL A 248 -13.30 0.41 -19.07
C VAL A 248 -12.13 1.35 -18.76
N GLY A 249 -12.45 2.51 -18.18
CA GLY A 249 -11.45 3.51 -17.82
C GLY A 249 -10.41 2.99 -16.81
N PHE A 250 -9.15 3.39 -17.00
CA PHE A 250 -8.02 2.96 -16.16
C PHE A 250 -8.23 3.21 -14.66
N GLY A 251 -8.94 4.28 -14.29
CA GLY A 251 -9.21 4.63 -12.89
C GLY A 251 -9.86 3.50 -12.09
N ILE A 252 -10.71 2.67 -12.72
CA ILE A 252 -11.40 1.56 -12.04
C ILE A 252 -10.42 0.47 -11.62
N SER A 253 -9.56 0.03 -12.54
CA SER A 253 -8.52 -0.96 -12.27
C SER A 253 -7.49 -0.40 -11.27
N TYR A 254 -7.18 0.90 -11.36
CA TYR A 254 -6.23 1.58 -10.45
C TYR A 254 -6.74 1.74 -9.02
N THR A 255 -8.04 1.88 -8.81
CA THR A 255 -8.62 2.05 -7.46
C THR A 255 -8.93 0.76 -6.75
N LEU A 256 -9.26 -0.31 -7.49
CA LEU A 256 -9.56 -1.62 -6.91
C LEU A 256 -8.54 -2.06 -5.84
N PRO A 257 -7.21 -2.06 -6.08
CA PRO A 257 -6.25 -2.48 -5.06
C PRO A 257 -6.26 -1.60 -3.82
N ILE A 258 -6.51 -0.29 -3.96
CA ILE A 258 -6.58 0.64 -2.83
C ILE A 258 -7.81 0.32 -1.97
N ILE A 259 -8.98 0.18 -2.59
CA ILE A 259 -10.23 -0.10 -1.89
C ILE A 259 -10.16 -1.46 -1.19
N VAL A 260 -9.64 -2.48 -1.88
CA VAL A 260 -9.45 -3.81 -1.28
C VAL A 260 -8.48 -3.75 -0.11
N ALA A 261 -7.36 -3.02 -0.22
CA ALA A 261 -6.40 -2.85 0.88
C ALA A 261 -7.07 -2.24 2.11
N VAL A 262 -7.81 -1.13 1.94
CA VAL A 262 -8.44 -0.41 3.06
C VAL A 262 -9.53 -1.27 3.72
N LEU A 263 -10.42 -1.87 2.93
CA LEU A 263 -11.58 -2.60 3.47
C LEU A 263 -11.22 -3.96 4.07
N ALA A 264 -10.20 -4.64 3.53
CA ALA A 264 -9.81 -5.96 4.01
C ALA A 264 -8.79 -5.94 5.16
N SER A 265 -8.19 -4.78 5.44
CA SER A 265 -7.17 -4.65 6.48
C SER A 265 -7.76 -4.73 7.89
N THR A 266 -7.07 -5.45 8.78
CA THR A 266 -7.37 -5.44 10.21
C THR A 266 -6.87 -4.15 10.87
N PRO A 267 -7.45 -3.71 12.00
CA PRO A 267 -6.91 -2.60 12.77
C PRO A 267 -5.41 -2.73 13.06
N GLY A 268 -4.67 -1.63 12.92
CA GLY A 268 -3.20 -1.59 13.10
C GLY A 268 -2.38 -1.88 11.83
N THR A 269 -3.03 -2.22 10.71
CA THR A 269 -2.35 -2.38 9.41
C THR A 269 -1.80 -1.05 8.92
N LEU A 270 -0.53 -1.03 8.49
CA LEU A 270 0.08 0.12 7.82
C LEU A 270 -0.17 0.01 6.31
N ILE A 271 -0.84 1.00 5.73
CA ILE A 271 -1.09 1.08 4.28
C ILE A 271 -0.37 2.32 3.74
N LEU A 272 0.58 2.12 2.85
CA LEU A 272 1.30 3.18 2.15
C LEU A 272 0.83 3.22 0.70
N ILE A 273 0.36 4.38 0.23
CA ILE A 273 -0.19 4.54 -1.12
C ILE A 273 0.47 5.74 -1.79
N GLU A 274 1.04 5.54 -2.97
CA GLU A 274 1.53 6.63 -3.82
C GLU A 274 0.48 7.03 -4.85
N ASN A 275 0.31 8.35 -5.04
CA ASN A 275 -0.60 8.94 -6.02
C ASN A 275 -2.01 8.29 -6.02
N PRO A 276 -2.71 8.22 -4.87
CA PRO A 276 -4.06 7.64 -4.81
C PRO A 276 -5.06 8.36 -5.74
N GLU A 277 -4.78 9.60 -6.12
CA GLU A 277 -5.60 10.44 -6.99
C GLU A 277 -5.46 10.14 -8.49
N ALA A 278 -4.47 9.34 -8.88
CA ALA A 278 -4.14 9.09 -10.28
C ALA A 278 -5.32 8.45 -11.04
N HIS A 279 -5.56 8.95 -12.28
CA HIS A 279 -6.63 8.50 -13.17
C HIS A 279 -8.06 8.65 -12.64
N LEU A 280 -8.26 9.42 -11.57
CA LEU A 280 -9.58 9.72 -11.00
C LEU A 280 -10.04 11.14 -11.35
N HIS A 281 -11.34 11.28 -11.64
CA HIS A 281 -12.00 12.58 -11.69
C HIS A 281 -12.09 13.17 -10.27
N PRO A 282 -12.19 14.50 -10.08
CA PRO A 282 -12.17 15.13 -8.75
C PRO A 282 -13.20 14.57 -7.75
N LYS A 283 -14.40 14.19 -8.23
CA LYS A 283 -15.39 13.52 -7.38
C LYS A 283 -14.88 12.19 -6.84
N GLY A 284 -14.24 11.39 -7.69
CA GLY A 284 -13.64 10.10 -7.30
C GLY A 284 -12.48 10.29 -6.31
N GLN A 285 -11.67 11.34 -6.49
CA GLN A 285 -10.60 11.68 -5.54
C GLN A 285 -11.16 12.04 -4.16
N SER A 286 -12.23 12.83 -4.10
CA SER A 286 -12.92 13.15 -2.83
C SER A 286 -13.49 11.91 -2.15
N LYS A 287 -14.11 10.99 -2.92
CA LYS A 287 -14.63 9.73 -2.38
C LYS A 287 -13.55 8.76 -1.92
N MET A 288 -12.40 8.77 -2.59
CA MET A 288 -11.22 8.04 -2.13
C MET A 288 -10.74 8.58 -0.78
N GLY A 289 -10.71 9.90 -0.59
CA GLY A 289 -10.43 10.53 0.70
C GLY A 289 -11.41 10.11 1.80
N GLU A 290 -12.72 10.14 1.51
CA GLU A 290 -13.78 9.72 2.45
C GLU A 290 -13.69 8.25 2.87
N LEU A 291 -13.22 7.36 1.98
CA LEU A 291 -12.98 5.96 2.32
C LEU A 291 -11.82 5.78 3.32
N MET A 292 -10.82 6.67 3.28
CA MET A 292 -9.59 6.55 4.07
C MET A 292 -9.63 7.30 5.42
N ASP A 293 -10.64 8.13 5.64
CA ASP A 293 -10.84 8.93 6.87
C ASP A 293 -11.72 8.18 7.91
#